data_AF-A0A969F5S4-F1
#
_entry.id   AF-A0A969F5S4-F1
#
_cell.length_a   1.000
_cell.length_b   1.000
_cell.length_c   1.000
_cell.angle_alpha   90.00
_cell.angle_beta   90.00
_cell.angle_gamma   90.00
#
_symmetry.space_group_name_H-M   'P 1'
#
loop_
_entity.id
_entity.type
_entity.pdbx_description
1 polymer ?
#
loop_
_entity_poly.entity_id
_entity_poly.type
_entity_poly.pdbx_seq_one_letter_code
_entity_poly.pdbx_strand_id
1 'polypeptide(L)'
;MAKGAQAMRALLDERQLIPGQDFQAVVAVSDLLAIGAINMMAERGIRVPGDVAVVGFNDIEEGRLVRPALTSVSLPFYEQGRQAVTVLMNLLVGQEAPEQVMLDSQLLVRQSCGCPSQSVNLAAVEPGGESAPDGMPDVKQALKRAQEELMHQIAQVIRNRGVAATWAKQLVDAFRTELEGGTGSRFRSALDGMLQQGVLDGDETAAWQGAISVLRRELLPVLNATQQLRAEGLFGQARVVIGEAIQRAQIVRQLHGEHQNHLLRDIGQALITTFDVDRLADVLAERLPDLGIESCYLALYEPQKTLSMPG
;
A
#
# COMPACT_ATOMS: atom_id res chain seq x y z
N MET A 1 7.38 -18.83 -4.60
CA MET A 1 8.02 -19.20 -3.30
C MET A 1 9.05 -20.31 -3.44
N ALA A 2 8.69 -21.55 -3.79
CA ALA A 2 9.63 -22.69 -3.81
C ALA A 2 10.93 -22.46 -4.63
N LYS A 3 10.83 -21.80 -5.79
CA LYS A 3 11.99 -21.45 -6.63
C LYS A 3 12.97 -20.48 -5.96
N GLY A 4 12.49 -19.53 -5.14
CA GLY A 4 13.34 -18.59 -4.41
C GLY A 4 14.16 -19.29 -3.33
N ALA A 5 13.52 -20.20 -2.59
CA ALA A 5 14.20 -21.05 -1.61
C ALA A 5 15.23 -21.97 -2.28
N GLN A 6 14.92 -22.53 -3.45
CA GLN A 6 15.86 -23.36 -4.21
C GLN A 6 17.07 -22.57 -4.70
N ALA A 7 16.86 -21.34 -5.22
CA ALA A 7 17.95 -20.49 -5.66
C ALA A 7 18.92 -20.18 -4.51
N MET A 8 18.39 -19.84 -3.33
CA MET A 8 19.23 -19.60 -2.17
C MET A 8 19.95 -20.87 -1.68
N ARG A 9 19.31 -22.06 -1.74
CA ARG A 9 20.01 -23.33 -1.46
C ARG A 9 21.18 -23.56 -2.41
N ALA A 10 21.02 -23.28 -3.70
CA ALA A 10 22.13 -23.40 -4.64
C ALA A 10 23.29 -22.44 -4.30
N LEU A 11 23.01 -21.20 -3.87
CA LEU A 11 24.05 -20.26 -3.45
C LEU A 11 24.79 -20.72 -2.18
N LEU A 12 24.04 -21.22 -1.18
CA LEU A 12 24.62 -21.59 0.12
C LEU A 12 25.25 -22.99 0.13
N ASP A 13 24.63 -23.98 -0.52
CA ASP A 13 25.04 -25.39 -0.42
C ASP A 13 25.99 -25.78 -1.55
N GLU A 14 25.62 -25.47 -2.80
CA GLU A 14 26.39 -25.87 -3.97
C GLU A 14 27.58 -24.94 -4.20
N ARG A 15 27.34 -23.63 -4.06
CA ARG A 15 28.38 -22.60 -4.27
C ARG A 15 29.11 -22.18 -2.99
N GLN A 16 28.64 -22.64 -1.83
CA GLN A 16 29.25 -22.37 -0.52
C GLN A 16 29.47 -20.89 -0.22
N LEU A 17 28.60 -20.02 -0.76
CA LEU A 17 28.67 -18.58 -0.51
C LEU A 17 28.13 -18.25 0.88
N ILE A 18 28.84 -17.36 1.57
CA ILE A 18 28.56 -16.96 2.94
C ILE A 18 27.82 -15.59 2.94
N PRO A 19 26.56 -15.54 3.40
CA PRO A 19 25.80 -14.30 3.61
C PRO A 19 26.59 -13.29 4.45
N GLY A 20 26.61 -12.02 4.04
CA GLY A 20 27.31 -10.93 4.74
C GLY A 20 28.83 -10.88 4.47
N GLN A 21 29.42 -11.94 3.90
CA GLN A 21 30.83 -12.00 3.51
C GLN A 21 31.00 -12.00 1.99
N ASP A 22 30.41 -12.98 1.30
CA ASP A 22 30.52 -13.13 -0.16
C ASP A 22 29.44 -12.33 -0.91
N PHE A 23 28.31 -12.05 -0.24
CA PHE A 23 27.26 -11.18 -0.76
C PHE A 23 26.51 -10.49 0.38
N GLN A 24 26.11 -9.23 0.14
CA GLN A 24 25.42 -8.39 1.14
C GLN A 24 23.93 -8.22 0.84
N ALA A 25 23.51 -8.55 -0.38
CA ALA A 25 22.14 -8.34 -0.82
C ALA A 25 21.68 -9.39 -1.84
N VAL A 26 20.37 -9.65 -1.85
CA VAL A 26 19.67 -10.45 -2.86
C VAL A 26 18.62 -9.56 -3.53
N VAL A 27 18.69 -9.46 -4.86
CA VAL A 27 17.67 -8.80 -5.68
C VAL A 27 16.89 -9.87 -6.42
N ALA A 28 15.62 -10.05 -6.06
CA ALA A 28 14.74 -11.03 -6.68
C ALA A 28 13.88 -10.38 -7.77
N VAL A 29 13.69 -11.08 -8.88
CA VAL A 29 12.83 -10.63 -9.99
C VAL A 29 11.33 -10.68 -9.68
N SER A 30 10.94 -11.20 -8.51
CA SER A 30 9.58 -11.10 -7.99
C SER A 30 9.54 -11.26 -6.47
N ASP A 31 8.52 -10.69 -5.84
CA ASP A 31 8.30 -10.77 -4.40
C ASP A 31 8.10 -12.20 -3.91
N LEU A 32 7.40 -13.05 -4.67
CA LEU A 32 7.23 -14.46 -4.32
C LEU A 32 8.55 -15.23 -4.29
N LEU A 33 9.57 -14.80 -5.05
CA LEU A 33 10.91 -15.39 -4.99
C LEU A 33 11.68 -14.82 -3.81
N ALA A 34 11.61 -13.50 -3.57
CA ALA A 34 12.20 -12.86 -2.40
C ALA A 34 11.68 -13.47 -1.08
N ILE A 35 10.36 -13.65 -0.95
CA ILE A 35 9.74 -14.28 0.23
C ILE A 35 10.26 -15.72 0.41
N GLY A 36 10.37 -16.48 -0.68
CA GLY A 36 10.94 -17.83 -0.64
C GLY A 36 12.40 -17.85 -0.18
N ALA A 37 13.20 -16.87 -0.62
CA ALA A 37 14.57 -16.69 -0.19
C ALA A 37 14.66 -16.32 1.30
N ILE A 38 13.84 -15.37 1.75
CA ILE A 38 13.75 -14.94 3.16
C ILE A 38 13.40 -16.13 4.06
N ASN A 39 12.35 -16.88 3.73
CA ASN A 39 11.91 -18.00 4.56
C ASN A 39 12.99 -19.09 4.70
N MET A 40 13.65 -19.45 3.59
CA MET A 40 14.72 -20.46 3.62
C MET A 40 15.94 -19.96 4.41
N MET A 41 16.34 -18.70 4.23
CA MET A 41 17.42 -18.11 5.02
C MET A 41 17.07 -18.08 6.52
N ALA A 42 15.83 -17.75 6.86
CA ALA A 42 15.34 -17.76 8.24
C ALA A 42 15.37 -19.16 8.87
N GLU A 43 15.01 -20.21 8.12
CA GLU A 43 15.14 -21.61 8.57
C GLU A 43 16.60 -21.99 8.92
N ARG A 44 17.58 -21.27 8.38
CA ARG A 44 19.01 -21.45 8.65
C ARG A 44 19.60 -20.43 9.62
N GLY A 45 18.76 -19.61 10.25
CA GLY A 45 19.19 -18.57 11.19
C GLY A 45 19.91 -17.39 10.53
N ILE A 46 19.89 -17.27 9.19
CA ILE A 46 20.43 -16.12 8.47
C ILE A 46 19.40 -14.99 8.54
N ARG A 47 19.81 -13.84 9.07
CA ARG A 47 18.93 -12.72 9.36
C ARG A 47 18.80 -11.82 8.15
N VAL A 48 17.57 -11.53 7.77
CA VAL A 48 17.24 -10.41 6.88
C VAL A 48 16.65 -9.29 7.75
N PRO A 49 17.13 -8.04 7.65
CA PRO A 49 18.22 -7.55 6.83
C PRO A 49 19.63 -7.73 7.44
N GLY A 50 19.72 -8.23 8.67
CA GLY A 50 20.92 -8.10 9.51
C GLY A 50 22.21 -8.72 8.95
N ASP A 51 22.10 -9.83 8.24
CA ASP A 51 23.23 -10.49 7.57
C ASP A 51 23.19 -10.23 6.06
N VAL A 52 22.00 -10.22 5.45
CA VAL A 52 21.79 -9.95 4.03
C VAL A 52 20.50 -9.14 3.82
N ALA A 53 20.59 -8.09 3.02
CA ALA A 53 19.44 -7.33 2.54
C ALA A 53 18.69 -8.08 1.43
N VAL A 54 17.36 -7.94 1.37
CA VAL A 54 16.54 -8.53 0.29
C VAL A 54 15.65 -7.48 -0.33
N VAL A 55 15.62 -7.43 -1.65
CA VAL A 55 14.72 -6.59 -2.45
C VAL A 55 13.94 -7.48 -3.42
N GLY A 56 12.64 -7.22 -3.54
CA GLY A 56 11.74 -7.87 -4.47
C GLY A 56 11.27 -6.98 -5.63
N PHE A 57 10.24 -7.45 -6.31
CA PHE A 57 9.62 -6.81 -7.47
C PHE A 57 8.13 -7.21 -7.50
N ASN A 58 7.24 -6.27 -7.81
CA ASN A 58 5.77 -6.33 -7.94
C ASN A 58 4.95 -5.69 -6.80
N ASP A 59 5.52 -5.46 -5.61
CA ASP A 59 4.81 -4.98 -4.41
C ASP A 59 3.51 -5.75 -4.06
N ILE A 60 3.58 -7.08 -3.99
CA ILE A 60 2.42 -7.89 -3.59
C ILE A 60 2.10 -7.72 -2.09
N GLU A 61 0.84 -7.95 -1.71
CA GLU A 61 0.38 -7.79 -0.33
C GLU A 61 1.14 -8.69 0.65
N GLU A 62 1.46 -9.92 0.27
CA GLU A 62 2.24 -10.85 1.09
C GLU A 62 3.63 -10.31 1.42
N GLY A 63 4.22 -9.51 0.51
CA GLY A 63 5.49 -8.82 0.74
C GLY A 63 5.41 -7.81 1.88
N ARG A 64 4.23 -7.24 2.15
CA ARG A 64 4.00 -6.33 3.28
C ARG A 64 3.89 -7.07 4.62
N LEU A 65 3.52 -8.35 4.59
CA LEU A 65 3.24 -9.19 5.76
C LEU A 65 4.42 -10.08 6.18
N VAL A 66 5.34 -10.37 5.26
CA VAL A 66 6.57 -11.12 5.59
C VAL A 66 7.40 -10.34 6.60
N ARG A 67 8.18 -11.06 7.43
CA ARG A 67 9.04 -10.45 8.44
C ARG A 67 10.51 -10.69 8.07
N PRO A 68 11.30 -9.62 7.84
CA PRO A 68 10.93 -8.20 7.80
C PRO A 68 10.08 -7.83 6.57
N ALA A 69 9.30 -6.74 6.64
CA ALA A 69 8.50 -6.28 5.49
C ALA A 69 9.39 -6.00 4.26
N LEU A 70 8.98 -6.49 3.10
CA LEU A 70 9.81 -6.56 1.89
C LEU A 70 9.90 -5.21 1.17
N THR A 71 11.12 -4.71 0.99
CA THR A 71 11.45 -3.65 0.03
C THR A 71 11.22 -4.18 -1.37
N SER A 72 10.43 -3.48 -2.19
CA SER A 72 10.04 -3.96 -3.51
C SER A 72 9.83 -2.82 -4.49
N VAL A 73 9.99 -3.10 -5.78
CA VAL A 73 9.57 -2.20 -6.85
C VAL A 73 8.08 -2.43 -7.13
N SER A 74 7.27 -1.41 -6.92
CA SER A 74 5.85 -1.38 -7.28
C SER A 74 5.69 -1.02 -8.75
N LEU A 75 4.86 -1.80 -9.45
CA LEU A 75 4.53 -1.59 -10.85
C LEU A 75 3.12 -1.03 -10.99
N PRO A 76 2.89 -0.07 -11.92
CA PRO A 76 1.59 0.55 -12.09
C PRO A 76 0.66 -0.34 -12.93
N PHE A 77 0.36 -1.58 -12.46
CA PHE A 77 -0.40 -2.58 -13.22
C PHE A 77 -1.77 -2.08 -13.73
N TYR A 78 -2.48 -1.29 -12.91
CA TYR A 78 -3.75 -0.70 -13.32
C TYR A 78 -3.57 0.25 -14.52
N GLU A 79 -2.60 1.14 -14.43
CA GLU A 79 -2.30 2.10 -15.50
C GLU A 79 -1.76 1.40 -16.74
N GLN A 80 -0.99 0.32 -16.56
CA GLN A 80 -0.53 -0.55 -17.64
C GLN A 80 -1.72 -1.16 -18.39
N GLY A 81 -2.69 -1.72 -17.68
CA GLY A 81 -3.91 -2.26 -18.28
C GLY A 81 -4.74 -1.18 -18.98
N ARG A 82 -4.96 -0.04 -18.31
CA ARG A 82 -5.68 1.11 -18.87
C ARG A 82 -5.03 1.59 -20.18
N GLN A 83 -3.72 1.73 -20.19
CA GLN A 83 -2.98 2.19 -21.36
C GLN A 83 -2.97 1.15 -22.48
N ALA A 84 -2.85 -0.14 -22.16
CA ALA A 84 -2.94 -1.22 -23.14
C ALA A 84 -4.30 -1.23 -23.84
N VAL A 85 -5.40 -1.12 -23.09
CA VAL A 85 -6.75 -1.00 -23.65
C VAL A 85 -6.90 0.27 -24.48
N THR A 86 -6.36 1.40 -24.00
CA THR A 86 -6.39 2.67 -24.76
C THR A 86 -5.70 2.53 -26.12
N VAL A 87 -4.51 1.93 -26.15
CA VAL A 87 -3.77 1.65 -27.40
C VAL A 87 -4.56 0.72 -28.32
N LEU A 88 -5.12 -0.36 -27.78
CA LEU A 88 -5.94 -1.30 -28.56
C LEU A 88 -7.16 -0.61 -29.19
N MET A 89 -7.88 0.21 -28.42
CA MET A 89 -9.06 0.92 -28.91
C MET A 89 -8.70 1.87 -30.06
N ASN A 90 -7.59 2.60 -29.95
CA ASN A 90 -7.10 3.48 -31.03
C ASN A 90 -6.80 2.69 -32.30
N LEU A 91 -6.11 1.54 -32.18
CA LEU A 91 -5.81 0.67 -33.32
C LEU A 91 -7.08 0.14 -34.00
N LEU A 92 -8.11 -0.23 -33.22
CA LEU A 92 -9.38 -0.74 -33.76
C LEU A 92 -10.15 0.29 -34.58
N VAL A 93 -10.04 1.58 -34.25
CA VAL A 93 -10.68 2.67 -35.01
C VAL A 93 -9.76 3.27 -36.08
N GLY A 94 -8.60 2.64 -36.33
CA GLY A 94 -7.63 3.09 -37.34
C GLY A 94 -6.89 4.36 -36.97
N GLN A 95 -6.84 4.72 -35.69
CA GLN A 95 -6.04 5.84 -35.19
C GLN A 95 -4.58 5.40 -34.98
N GLU A 96 -3.66 6.36 -35.12
CA GLU A 96 -2.27 6.16 -34.71
C GLU A 96 -2.20 5.90 -33.20
N ALA A 97 -1.40 4.91 -32.82
CA ALA A 97 -1.11 4.57 -31.44
C ALA A 97 0.40 4.38 -31.26
N PRO A 98 0.97 4.76 -30.10
CA PRO A 98 2.39 4.57 -29.85
C PRO A 98 2.74 3.08 -29.83
N GLU A 99 3.85 2.71 -30.49
CA GLU A 99 4.36 1.33 -30.46
C GLU A 99 4.81 0.90 -29.05
N GLN A 100 5.29 1.86 -28.26
CA GLN A 100 5.75 1.63 -26.90
C GLN A 100 5.28 2.76 -25.99
N VAL A 101 4.75 2.38 -24.82
CA VAL A 101 4.45 3.32 -23.73
C VAL A 101 5.28 2.93 -22.52
N MET A 102 6.07 3.87 -22.02
CA MET A 102 6.86 3.72 -20.80
C MET A 102 6.04 4.22 -19.62
N LEU A 103 5.95 3.42 -18.56
CA LEU A 103 5.27 3.77 -17.31
C LEU A 103 6.28 3.74 -16.17
N ASP A 104 6.18 4.71 -15.28
CA ASP A 104 7.11 4.83 -14.15
C ASP A 104 6.79 3.80 -13.06
N SER A 105 7.81 3.06 -12.66
CA SER A 105 7.77 2.19 -11.47
C SER A 105 8.28 2.94 -10.23
N GLN A 106 7.86 2.51 -9.04
CA GLN A 106 8.29 3.13 -7.79
C GLN A 106 9.00 2.13 -6.88
N LEU A 107 10.18 2.49 -6.36
CA LEU A 107 10.82 1.72 -5.29
C LEU A 107 10.14 2.02 -3.96
N LEU A 108 9.56 1.00 -3.33
CA LEU A 108 8.97 1.07 -2.00
C LEU A 108 9.93 0.49 -0.97
N VAL A 109 10.61 1.37 -0.25
CA VAL A 109 11.61 1.01 0.76
C VAL A 109 10.91 0.53 2.05
N ARG A 110 11.26 -0.67 2.50
CA ARG A 110 10.80 -1.28 3.75
C ARG A 110 11.97 -1.91 4.51
N GLN A 111 11.65 -2.79 5.46
CA GLN A 111 12.58 -3.29 6.47
C GLN A 111 13.58 -4.31 5.95
N SER A 112 13.26 -5.06 4.89
CA SER A 112 14.13 -6.13 4.38
C SER A 112 15.45 -5.63 3.77
N CYS A 113 15.58 -4.33 3.52
CA CYS A 113 16.84 -3.72 3.07
C CYS A 113 17.66 -3.06 4.19
N GLY A 114 17.22 -3.16 5.46
CA GLY A 114 17.90 -2.52 6.60
C GLY A 114 17.33 -1.14 6.97
N CYS A 115 16.49 -0.56 6.11
CA CYS A 115 15.84 0.70 6.43
C CYS A 115 14.78 0.53 7.53
N PRO A 116 14.68 1.46 8.49
CA PRO A 116 13.53 1.53 9.38
C PRO A 116 12.25 1.77 8.57
N SER A 117 11.09 1.43 9.14
CA SER A 117 9.82 1.72 8.48
C SER A 117 9.63 3.24 8.34
N GLN A 118 8.95 3.66 7.27
CA GLN A 118 8.71 5.07 7.00
C GLN A 118 8.06 5.81 8.18
N SER A 119 7.11 5.17 8.86
CA SER A 119 6.46 5.74 10.06
C SER A 119 7.43 5.95 11.22
N VAL A 120 8.44 5.08 11.38
CA VAL A 120 9.49 5.24 12.39
C VAL A 120 10.41 6.39 12.02
N ASN A 121 10.81 6.51 10.75
CA ASN A 121 11.59 7.65 10.27
C ASN A 121 10.87 8.98 10.47
N LEU A 122 9.58 9.06 10.12
CA LEU A 122 8.78 10.26 10.30
C LEU A 122 8.59 10.64 11.77
N ALA A 123 8.60 9.66 12.67
CA ALA A 123 8.48 9.87 14.11
C ALA A 123 9.82 10.20 14.80
N ALA A 124 10.96 9.93 14.15
CA ALA A 124 12.27 10.25 14.68
C ALA A 124 12.39 11.77 14.84
N VAL A 125 12.64 12.21 16.08
CA VAL A 125 12.99 13.59 16.38
C VAL A 125 14.50 13.65 16.29
N GLU A 126 15.05 14.44 15.36
CA GLU A 126 16.49 14.69 15.37
C GLU A 126 16.86 15.42 16.68
N PRO A 127 17.79 14.89 17.47
CA PRO A 127 18.29 15.58 18.65
C PRO A 127 19.16 16.75 18.19
N GLY A 128 18.55 17.92 17.96
CA GLY A 128 19.27 19.17 17.69
C GLY A 128 19.06 19.78 16.31
N GLY A 129 17.81 19.87 15.83
CA GLY A 129 17.50 20.92 14.86
C GLY A 129 17.83 22.26 15.52
N GLU A 130 18.75 23.02 14.93
CA GLU A 130 19.21 24.33 15.38
C GLU A 130 18.04 25.12 15.99
N SER A 131 18.19 25.50 17.26
CA SER A 131 17.33 26.52 17.87
C SER A 131 17.20 27.65 16.86
N ALA A 132 15.96 27.90 16.43
CA ALA A 132 15.65 28.86 15.38
C ALA A 132 16.47 30.14 15.59
N PRO A 133 17.10 30.70 14.52
CA PRO A 133 17.89 31.92 14.64
C PRO A 133 17.05 32.98 15.35
N ASP A 134 17.65 33.64 16.35
CA ASP A 134 17.04 34.60 17.27
C ASP A 134 15.84 35.34 16.65
N GLY A 135 14.65 34.83 16.97
CA GLY A 135 13.38 35.25 16.39
C GLY A 135 12.33 34.21 16.76
N MET A 136 11.31 34.65 17.51
CA MET A 136 10.23 33.76 17.97
C MET A 136 9.63 33.05 16.73
N PRO A 137 9.71 31.72 16.60
CA PRO A 137 9.17 31.06 15.43
C PRO A 137 7.66 31.27 15.37
N ASP A 138 7.18 31.85 14.26
CA ASP A 138 5.77 32.19 14.09
C ASP A 138 4.93 30.90 13.97
N VAL A 139 4.12 30.63 14.99
CA VAL A 139 3.17 29.51 15.02
C VAL A 139 2.30 29.47 13.76
N LYS A 140 1.96 30.64 13.20
CA LYS A 140 1.18 30.73 11.96
C LYS A 140 1.95 30.19 10.75
N GLN A 141 3.25 30.47 10.66
CA GLN A 141 4.11 29.92 9.60
C GLN A 141 4.33 28.42 9.79
N ALA A 142 4.51 27.95 11.02
CA ALA A 142 4.61 26.52 11.31
C ALA A 142 3.33 25.75 10.95
N LEU A 143 2.15 26.29 11.27
CA LEU A 143 0.86 25.71 10.86
C LEU A 143 0.72 25.66 9.33
N LYS A 144 1.18 26.69 8.62
CA LYS A 144 1.16 26.70 7.15
C LYS A 144 2.06 25.61 6.57
N ARG A 145 3.31 25.49 7.04
CA ARG A 145 4.24 24.42 6.65
C ARG A 145 3.67 23.03 6.95
N ALA A 146 3.11 22.86 8.14
CA ALA A 146 2.46 21.62 8.54
C ALA A 146 1.30 21.25 7.61
N GLN A 147 0.48 22.22 7.20
CA GLN A 147 -0.62 21.99 6.25
C GLN A 147 -0.11 21.57 4.86
N GLU A 148 0.91 22.25 4.34
CA GLU A 148 1.51 21.92 3.02
C GLU A 148 2.12 20.52 3.03
N GLU A 149 2.88 20.16 4.07
CA GLU A 149 3.48 18.83 4.21
C GLU A 149 2.41 17.75 4.45
N LEU A 150 1.37 18.02 5.25
CA LEU A 150 0.27 17.07 5.43
C LEU A 150 -0.46 16.77 4.14
N MET A 151 -0.71 17.80 3.33
CA MET A 151 -1.35 17.62 2.03
C MET A 151 -0.52 16.67 1.17
N HIS A 152 0.80 16.83 1.13
CA HIS A 152 1.69 15.93 0.40
C HIS A 152 1.63 14.49 0.93
N GLN A 153 1.70 14.30 2.26
CA GLN A 153 1.63 12.97 2.86
C GLN A 153 0.29 12.28 2.63
N ILE A 154 -0.83 13.00 2.82
CA ILE A 154 -2.18 12.47 2.62
C ILE A 154 -2.39 12.11 1.13
N ALA A 155 -1.99 12.99 0.21
CA ALA A 155 -2.16 12.77 -1.23
C ALA A 155 -1.38 11.57 -1.77
N GLN A 156 -0.32 11.13 -1.08
CA GLN A 156 0.43 9.93 -1.45
C GLN A 156 -0.33 8.63 -1.15
N VAL A 157 -1.31 8.67 -0.24
CA VAL A 157 -1.91 7.43 0.29
C VAL A 157 -3.42 7.33 0.09
N ILE A 158 -4.09 8.44 -0.16
CA ILE A 158 -5.52 8.42 -0.49
C ILE A 158 -5.74 8.21 -1.99
N ARG A 159 -6.76 7.43 -2.35
CA ARG A 159 -7.18 7.25 -3.76
C ARG A 159 -7.76 8.53 -4.34
N ASN A 160 -8.59 9.24 -3.58
CA ASN A 160 -9.19 10.51 -4.03
C ASN A 160 -8.31 11.71 -3.68
N ARG A 161 -7.28 11.97 -4.49
CA ARG A 161 -6.33 13.07 -4.24
C ARG A 161 -6.97 14.46 -4.15
N GLY A 162 -8.17 14.65 -4.72
CA GLY A 162 -8.88 15.92 -4.71
C GLY A 162 -9.31 16.41 -3.32
N VAL A 163 -9.42 15.52 -2.33
CA VAL A 163 -9.83 15.89 -0.95
C VAL A 163 -8.65 16.12 0.01
N ALA A 164 -7.42 15.77 -0.39
CA ALA A 164 -6.24 15.85 0.48
C ALA A 164 -6.01 17.24 1.06
N ALA A 165 -6.10 18.28 0.23
CA ALA A 165 -5.91 19.67 0.65
C ALA A 165 -6.97 20.11 1.67
N THR A 166 -8.22 19.69 1.46
CA THR A 166 -9.34 19.98 2.37
C THR A 166 -9.14 19.30 3.72
N TRP A 167 -8.75 18.03 3.73
CA TRP A 167 -8.49 17.28 4.96
C TRP A 167 -7.30 17.83 5.74
N ALA A 168 -6.19 18.12 5.06
CA ALA A 168 -5.01 18.73 5.68
C ALA A 168 -5.37 20.04 6.39
N LYS A 169 -6.12 20.92 5.71
CA LYS A 169 -6.59 22.18 6.28
C LYS A 169 -7.50 21.96 7.50
N GLN A 170 -8.51 21.10 7.38
CA GLN A 170 -9.45 20.80 8.46
C GLN A 170 -8.75 20.27 9.71
N LEU A 171 -7.77 19.39 9.53
CA LEU A 171 -7.02 18.79 10.63
C LEU A 171 -6.15 19.83 11.36
N VAL A 172 -5.44 20.68 10.61
CA VAL A 172 -4.61 21.76 11.15
C VAL A 172 -5.48 22.83 11.86
N ASP A 173 -6.60 23.23 11.26
CA ASP A 173 -7.52 24.20 11.85
C ASP A 173 -8.13 23.67 13.15
N ALA A 174 -8.55 22.40 13.17
CA ALA A 174 -9.07 21.77 14.38
C ALA A 174 -7.98 21.68 15.47
N PHE A 175 -6.77 21.29 15.12
CA PHE A 175 -5.64 21.24 16.05
C PHE A 175 -5.34 22.62 16.68
N ARG A 176 -5.28 23.68 15.86
CA ARG A 176 -5.07 25.06 16.34
C ARG A 176 -6.13 25.45 17.37
N THR A 177 -7.40 25.19 17.09
CA THR A 177 -8.50 25.50 18.02
C THR A 177 -8.36 24.75 19.34
N GLU A 178 -7.92 23.50 19.33
CA GLU A 178 -7.73 22.73 20.56
C GLU A 178 -6.55 23.24 21.40
N LEU A 179 -5.46 23.71 20.76
CA LEU A 179 -4.32 24.31 21.47
C LEU A 179 -4.71 25.55 22.29
N GLU A 180 -5.65 26.35 21.78
CA GLU A 180 -6.12 27.61 22.39
C GLU A 180 -7.03 27.41 23.61
N GLY A 181 -7.28 26.16 24.04
CA GLY A 181 -8.10 25.86 25.23
C GLY A 181 -9.27 24.93 25.00
N GLY A 182 -9.28 24.18 23.90
CA GLY A 182 -10.33 23.22 23.61
C GLY A 182 -10.20 21.90 24.40
N THR A 183 -11.20 21.04 24.24
CA THR A 183 -11.37 19.76 24.96
C THR A 183 -10.73 18.55 24.25
N GLY A 184 -10.14 18.76 23.08
CA GLY A 184 -9.65 17.74 22.14
C GLY A 184 -10.71 17.09 21.25
N SER A 185 -12.00 17.44 21.44
CA SER A 185 -13.11 16.77 20.77
C SER A 185 -13.23 17.09 19.28
N ARG A 186 -12.97 18.32 18.85
CA ARG A 186 -13.11 18.72 17.44
C ARG A 186 -12.03 18.08 16.58
N PHE A 187 -10.79 18.09 17.08
CA PHE A 187 -9.68 17.43 16.40
C PHE A 187 -9.90 15.92 16.27
N ARG A 188 -10.36 15.26 17.35
CA ARG A 188 -10.70 13.85 17.33
C ARG A 188 -11.82 13.53 16.34
N SER A 189 -12.92 14.28 16.38
CA SER A 189 -14.06 14.05 15.48
C SER A 189 -13.70 14.30 14.02
N ALA A 190 -12.88 15.31 13.72
CA ALA A 190 -12.38 15.56 12.37
C ALA A 190 -11.53 14.39 11.88
N LEU A 191 -10.60 13.89 12.71
CA LEU A 191 -9.75 12.75 12.37
C LEU A 191 -10.56 11.47 12.16
N ASP A 192 -11.48 11.13 13.07
CA ASP A 192 -12.30 9.92 12.95
C ASP A 192 -13.18 9.96 11.70
N GLY A 193 -13.78 11.11 11.36
CA GLY A 193 -14.54 11.27 10.13
C GLY A 193 -13.70 11.05 8.87
N MET A 194 -12.47 11.59 8.82
CA MET A 194 -11.55 11.35 7.70
C MET A 194 -11.13 9.88 7.61
N LEU A 195 -10.86 9.23 8.74
CA LEU A 195 -10.49 7.81 8.78
C LEU A 195 -11.65 6.91 8.33
N GLN A 196 -12.88 7.19 8.76
CA GLN A 196 -14.07 6.45 8.32
C GLN A 196 -14.26 6.56 6.81
N GLN A 197 -14.14 7.78 6.25
CA GLN A 197 -14.22 7.98 4.81
C GLN A 197 -13.10 7.26 4.07
N GLY A 198 -11.85 7.37 4.55
CA GLY A 198 -10.72 6.65 3.96
C GLY A 198 -10.89 5.12 3.98
N VAL A 199 -11.54 4.55 5.00
CA VAL A 199 -11.84 3.11 5.03
C VAL A 199 -12.88 2.73 3.97
N LEU A 200 -13.90 3.57 3.75
CA LEU A 200 -14.91 3.36 2.70
C LEU A 200 -14.29 3.47 1.30
N ASP A 201 -13.41 4.45 1.11
CA ASP A 201 -12.64 4.62 -0.11
C ASP A 201 -11.57 3.53 -0.25
N GLY A 202 -11.32 2.75 0.82
CA GLY A 202 -10.39 1.63 0.97
C GLY A 202 -8.90 2.00 0.95
N ASP A 203 -8.60 3.21 1.41
CA ASP A 203 -7.26 3.77 1.56
C ASP A 203 -6.44 3.05 2.65
N GLU A 204 -5.12 3.23 2.60
CA GLU A 204 -4.21 2.66 3.59
C GLU A 204 -4.21 3.51 4.87
N THR A 205 -5.01 3.07 5.86
CA THR A 205 -5.20 3.78 7.14
C THR A 205 -3.92 3.93 7.98
N ALA A 206 -2.91 3.09 7.77
CA ALA A 206 -1.63 3.17 8.47
C ALA A 206 -0.85 4.46 8.16
N ALA A 207 -1.04 5.06 6.98
CA ALA A 207 -0.33 6.28 6.60
C ALA A 207 -0.73 7.52 7.40
N TRP A 208 -1.88 7.51 8.05
CA TRP A 208 -2.29 8.59 8.95
C TRP A 208 -1.35 8.75 10.15
N GLN A 209 -0.61 7.69 10.53
CA GLN A 209 0.47 7.80 11.52
C GLN A 209 1.59 8.74 11.06
N GLY A 210 1.87 8.77 9.75
CA GLY A 210 2.82 9.71 9.14
C GLY A 210 2.33 11.15 9.26
N ALA A 211 1.05 11.41 8.95
CA ALA A 211 0.45 12.74 9.08
C ALA A 211 0.54 13.30 10.52
N ILE A 212 0.24 12.48 11.53
CA ILE A 212 0.40 12.90 12.95
C ILE A 212 1.87 13.16 13.30
N SER A 213 2.80 12.37 12.76
CA SER A 213 4.23 12.54 13.01
C SER A 213 4.76 13.83 12.36
N VAL A 214 4.28 14.19 11.17
CA VAL A 214 4.56 15.49 10.53
C VAL A 214 4.03 16.65 11.34
N LEU A 215 2.76 16.61 11.79
CA LEU A 215 2.20 17.67 12.65
C LEU A 215 3.05 17.88 13.90
N ARG A 216 3.47 16.79 14.54
CA ARG A 216 4.32 16.84 15.72
C ARG A 216 5.67 17.49 15.42
N ARG A 217 6.34 17.08 14.34
CA ARG A 217 7.66 17.61 13.95
C ARG A 217 7.63 19.11 13.66
N GLU A 218 6.62 19.58 12.92
CA GLU A 218 6.53 20.98 12.52
C GLU A 218 6.09 21.91 13.66
N LEU A 219 5.22 21.42 14.55
CA LEU A 219 4.58 22.27 15.55
C LEU A 219 5.30 22.25 16.89
N LEU A 220 5.81 21.11 17.37
CA LEU A 220 6.39 21.02 18.71
C LEU A 220 7.52 22.04 18.99
N PRO A 221 8.43 22.35 18.05
CA PRO A 221 9.52 23.32 18.27
C PRO A 221 9.05 24.76 18.49
N VAL A 222 7.84 25.12 18.04
CA VAL A 222 7.35 26.51 18.06
C VAL A 222 6.33 26.78 19.18
N LEU A 223 5.92 25.74 19.89
CA LEU A 223 4.92 25.81 20.96
C LEU A 223 5.58 26.08 22.32
N ASN A 224 4.90 26.82 23.19
CA ASN A 224 5.32 26.96 24.58
C ASN A 224 5.05 25.68 25.40
N ALA A 225 5.62 25.56 26.61
CA ALA A 225 5.52 24.35 27.43
C ALA A 225 4.07 23.86 27.69
N THR A 226 3.13 24.79 27.95
CA THR A 226 1.72 24.45 28.15
C THR A 226 1.07 23.92 26.86
N GLN A 227 1.37 24.56 25.74
CA GLN A 227 0.90 24.13 24.42
C GLN A 227 1.52 22.80 23.99
N GLN A 228 2.80 22.55 24.28
CA GLN A 228 3.48 21.29 24.01
C GLN A 228 2.83 20.13 24.78
N LEU A 229 2.52 20.31 26.06
CA LEU A 229 1.84 19.29 26.85
C LEU A 229 0.45 18.96 26.27
N ARG A 230 -0.31 19.97 25.86
CA ARG A 230 -1.61 19.78 25.19
C ARG A 230 -1.45 19.09 23.83
N ALA A 231 -0.49 19.53 23.02
CA ALA A 231 -0.18 18.96 21.72
C ALA A 231 0.14 17.46 21.82
N GLU A 232 1.02 17.07 22.75
CA GLU A 232 1.36 15.66 22.96
C GLU A 232 0.14 14.83 23.40
N GLY A 233 -0.75 15.40 24.23
CA GLY A 233 -2.04 14.77 24.55
C GLY A 233 -2.93 14.53 23.33
N LEU A 234 -3.02 15.52 22.42
CA LEU A 234 -3.77 15.40 21.17
C LEU A 234 -3.14 14.37 20.22
N PHE A 235 -1.82 14.36 20.09
CA PHE A 235 -1.11 13.38 19.27
C PHE A 235 -1.28 11.96 19.82
N GLY A 236 -1.22 11.77 21.15
CA GLY A 236 -1.50 10.50 21.79
C GLY A 236 -2.92 10.00 21.49
N GLN A 237 -3.93 10.86 21.66
CA GLN A 237 -5.32 10.54 21.32
C GLN A 237 -5.49 10.19 19.84
N ALA A 238 -4.85 10.96 18.93
CA ALA A 238 -4.89 10.68 17.50
C ALA A 238 -4.36 9.28 17.17
N ARG A 239 -3.22 8.90 17.76
CA ARG A 239 -2.61 7.60 17.53
C ARG A 239 -3.50 6.44 18.00
N VAL A 240 -4.21 6.62 19.12
CA VAL A 240 -5.21 5.64 19.60
C VAL A 240 -6.36 5.49 18.60
N VAL A 241 -6.95 6.60 18.17
CA VAL A 241 -8.07 6.61 17.21
C VAL A 241 -7.68 5.99 15.87
N ILE A 242 -6.48 6.30 15.37
CA ILE A 242 -5.93 5.66 14.16
C ILE A 242 -5.76 4.15 14.37
N GLY A 243 -5.25 3.72 15.54
CA GLY A 243 -5.12 2.31 15.87
C GLY A 243 -6.46 1.57 15.84
N GLU A 244 -7.49 2.13 16.47
CA GLU A 244 -8.85 1.58 16.45
C GLU A 244 -9.44 1.54 15.03
N ALA A 245 -9.22 2.59 14.22
CA ALA A 245 -9.68 2.64 12.84
C ALA A 245 -9.00 1.58 11.96
N ILE A 246 -7.70 1.33 12.16
CA ILE A 246 -6.97 0.25 11.46
C ILE A 246 -7.58 -1.11 11.82
N GLN A 247 -7.87 -1.36 13.10
CA GLN A 247 -8.50 -2.61 13.54
C GLN A 247 -9.88 -2.80 12.90
N ARG A 248 -10.74 -1.77 12.93
CA ARG A 248 -12.05 -1.81 12.26
C ARG A 248 -11.91 -2.09 10.77
N ALA A 249 -10.99 -1.41 10.08
CA ALA A 249 -10.74 -1.60 8.67
C ALA A 249 -10.28 -3.02 8.32
N GLN A 250 -9.44 -3.63 9.16
CA GLN A 250 -9.00 -5.02 8.99
C GLN A 250 -10.17 -6.00 9.13
N ILE A 251 -11.04 -5.83 10.13
CA ILE A 251 -12.23 -6.66 10.31
C ILE A 251 -13.15 -6.56 9.10
N VAL A 252 -13.44 -5.35 8.62
CA VAL A 252 -14.29 -5.14 7.43
C VAL A 252 -13.71 -5.82 6.19
N ARG A 253 -12.40 -5.67 5.94
CA ARG A 253 -11.72 -6.34 4.81
C ARG A 253 -11.76 -7.86 4.92
N GLN A 254 -11.57 -8.41 6.12
CA GLN A 254 -11.65 -9.84 6.34
C GLN A 254 -13.05 -10.37 6.04
N LEU A 255 -14.09 -9.74 6.59
CA LEU A 255 -15.48 -10.13 6.34
C LEU A 255 -15.84 -10.05 4.86
N HIS A 256 -15.38 -9.01 4.16
CA HIS A 256 -15.59 -8.88 2.72
C HIS A 256 -14.91 -10.01 1.94
N GLY A 257 -13.66 -10.35 2.27
CA GLY A 257 -12.94 -11.46 1.63
C GLY A 257 -13.54 -12.83 1.92
N GLU A 258 -14.07 -13.07 3.12
CA GLU A 258 -14.81 -14.29 3.46
C GLU A 258 -16.10 -14.38 2.65
N HIS A 259 -16.84 -13.29 2.53
CA HIS A 259 -18.05 -13.22 1.71
C HIS A 259 -17.78 -13.49 0.23
N GLN A 260 -16.76 -12.83 -0.35
CA GLN A 260 -16.36 -13.08 -1.74
C GLN A 260 -15.93 -14.54 -1.98
N ASN A 261 -15.19 -15.14 -1.05
CA ASN A 261 -14.82 -16.55 -1.15
C ASN A 261 -16.03 -17.49 -1.11
N HIS A 262 -17.04 -17.18 -0.30
CA HIS A 262 -18.29 -17.95 -0.29
C HIS A 262 -19.03 -17.83 -1.62
N LEU A 263 -19.22 -16.61 -2.13
CA LEU A 263 -19.84 -16.39 -3.44
C LEU A 263 -19.10 -17.13 -4.57
N LEU A 264 -17.76 -17.05 -4.60
CA LEU A 264 -16.94 -17.76 -5.57
C LEU A 264 -17.09 -19.28 -5.50
N ARG A 265 -17.15 -19.85 -4.29
CA ARG A 265 -17.38 -21.29 -4.13
C ARG A 265 -18.77 -21.69 -4.60
N ASP A 266 -19.79 -20.91 -4.26
CA ASP A 266 -21.17 -21.20 -4.66
C ASP A 266 -21.34 -21.13 -6.18
N ILE A 267 -20.75 -20.11 -6.82
CA ILE A 267 -20.68 -19.98 -8.28
C ILE A 267 -19.93 -21.16 -8.89
N GLY A 268 -18.74 -21.47 -8.38
CA GLY A 268 -17.93 -22.58 -8.86
C GLY A 268 -18.66 -23.93 -8.76
N GLN A 269 -19.40 -24.14 -7.68
CA GLN A 269 -20.22 -25.34 -7.50
C GLN A 269 -21.36 -25.39 -8.54
N ALA A 270 -22.08 -24.28 -8.75
CA ALA A 270 -23.14 -24.22 -9.75
C ALA A 270 -22.61 -24.52 -11.16
N LEU A 271 -21.45 -23.94 -11.52
CA LEU A 271 -20.78 -24.17 -12.82
C LEU A 271 -20.34 -25.62 -12.99
N ILE A 272 -19.71 -26.23 -11.98
CA ILE A 272 -19.25 -27.64 -12.05
C ILE A 272 -20.43 -28.61 -12.22
N THR A 273 -21.59 -28.29 -11.67
CA THR A 273 -22.80 -29.14 -11.79
C THR A 273 -23.59 -28.92 -13.09
N THR A 274 -23.16 -28.00 -13.95
CA THR A 274 -23.89 -27.64 -15.17
C THR A 274 -23.13 -28.11 -16.42
N PHE A 275 -23.77 -28.95 -17.23
CA PHE A 275 -23.15 -29.63 -18.38
C PHE A 275 -23.64 -29.11 -19.74
N ASP A 276 -24.39 -28.02 -19.74
CA ASP A 276 -25.03 -27.44 -20.91
C ASP A 276 -24.65 -25.96 -21.03
N VAL A 277 -24.27 -25.52 -22.24
CA VAL A 277 -23.72 -24.19 -22.48
C VAL A 277 -24.74 -23.09 -22.21
N ASP A 278 -26.01 -23.31 -22.57
CA ASP A 278 -27.07 -22.33 -22.35
C ASP A 278 -27.31 -22.17 -20.84
N ARG A 279 -27.35 -23.29 -20.10
CA ARG A 279 -27.44 -23.24 -18.63
C ARG A 279 -26.22 -22.63 -17.96
N LEU A 280 -25.02 -22.82 -18.50
CA LEU A 280 -23.82 -22.16 -17.99
C LEU A 280 -23.94 -20.64 -18.16
N ALA A 281 -24.46 -20.17 -19.30
CA ALA A 281 -24.71 -18.76 -19.53
C ALA A 281 -25.74 -18.20 -18.54
N ASP A 282 -26.82 -18.93 -18.25
CA ASP A 282 -27.82 -18.53 -17.25
C ASP A 282 -27.22 -18.41 -15.84
N VAL A 283 -26.45 -19.41 -15.40
CA VAL A 283 -25.78 -19.40 -14.09
C VAL A 283 -24.79 -18.23 -13.98
N LEU A 284 -24.02 -17.96 -15.03
CA LEU A 284 -23.11 -16.82 -15.06
C LEU A 284 -23.88 -15.49 -15.02
N ALA A 285 -24.94 -15.34 -15.82
CA ALA A 285 -25.74 -14.12 -15.87
C ALA A 285 -26.43 -13.83 -14.52
N GLU A 286 -26.89 -14.86 -13.82
CA GLU A 286 -27.56 -14.72 -12.51
C GLU A 286 -26.56 -14.42 -11.39
N ARG A 287 -25.38 -15.04 -11.40
CA ARG A 287 -24.48 -15.06 -10.23
C ARG A 287 -23.26 -14.15 -10.32
N LEU A 288 -22.79 -13.80 -11.52
CA LEU A 288 -21.69 -12.85 -11.70
C LEU A 288 -21.98 -11.44 -11.15
N PRO A 289 -23.22 -10.91 -11.19
CA PRO A 289 -23.54 -9.64 -10.56
C PRO A 289 -23.24 -9.59 -9.06
N ASP A 290 -23.34 -10.72 -8.34
CA ASP A 290 -22.99 -10.80 -6.92
C ASP A 290 -21.48 -10.56 -6.67
N LEU A 291 -20.64 -10.77 -7.70
CA LEU A 291 -19.22 -10.45 -7.69
C LEU A 291 -18.90 -9.06 -8.25
N GLY A 292 -19.91 -8.25 -8.58
CA GLY A 292 -19.75 -6.95 -9.23
C GLY A 292 -19.36 -7.04 -10.70
N ILE A 293 -19.55 -8.20 -11.34
CA ILE A 293 -19.30 -8.39 -12.77
C ILE A 293 -20.62 -8.20 -13.51
N GLU A 294 -20.78 -7.03 -14.12
CA GLU A 294 -22.03 -6.65 -14.81
C GLU A 294 -22.18 -7.28 -16.20
N SER A 295 -21.08 -7.71 -16.82
CA SER A 295 -21.10 -8.32 -18.15
C SER A 295 -20.01 -9.38 -18.31
N CYS A 296 -20.34 -10.43 -19.07
CA CYS A 296 -19.44 -11.54 -19.37
C CYS A 296 -19.73 -12.05 -20.78
N TYR A 297 -18.66 -12.45 -21.48
CA TYR A 297 -18.75 -13.14 -22.77
C TYR A 297 -18.16 -14.54 -22.61
N LEU A 298 -18.93 -15.56 -22.98
CA LEU A 298 -18.47 -16.94 -23.03
C LEU A 298 -17.97 -17.24 -24.45
N ALA A 299 -16.68 -17.53 -24.59
CA ALA A 299 -16.09 -17.98 -25.85
C ALA A 299 -15.74 -19.47 -25.73
N LEU A 300 -16.40 -20.30 -26.53
CA LEU A 300 -16.05 -21.71 -26.65
C LEU A 300 -14.88 -21.86 -27.61
N TYR A 301 -13.79 -22.45 -27.13
CA TYR A 301 -12.68 -22.82 -27.99
C TYR A 301 -12.98 -24.15 -28.68
N GLU A 302 -13.27 -24.09 -29.98
CA GLU A 302 -13.24 -25.29 -30.81
C GLU A 302 -11.81 -25.49 -31.34
N PRO A 303 -11.12 -26.58 -30.98
CA PRO A 303 -9.82 -26.88 -31.56
C PRO A 303 -9.99 -27.04 -33.08
N GLN A 304 -9.32 -26.19 -33.87
CA GLN A 304 -9.32 -26.32 -35.32
C GLN A 304 -8.87 -27.74 -35.71
N LYS A 305 -9.68 -28.42 -36.53
CA LYS A 305 -9.20 -29.56 -37.33
C LYS A 305 -7.96 -29.07 -38.08
N THR A 306 -6.85 -29.80 -37.89
CA THR A 306 -5.56 -29.58 -38.52
C THR A 306 -5.72 -29.09 -39.97
N LEU A 307 -5.31 -27.86 -40.26
CA LEU A 307 -5.19 -27.36 -41.63
C LEU A 307 -4.19 -28.28 -42.35
N SER A 308 -4.70 -29.22 -43.14
CA SER A 308 -3.91 -29.98 -44.09
C SER A 308 -3.36 -29.01 -45.12
N MET A 309 -2.08 -28.68 -45.01
CA MET A 309 -1.36 -27.96 -46.06
C MET A 309 -1.45 -28.78 -47.35
N PRO A 310 -1.85 -28.20 -48.49
CA PRO A 310 -1.73 -28.89 -49.78
C PRO A 310 -0.24 -29.15 -50.05
N GLY A 311 0.06 -30.42 -50.37
CA GLY A 311 1.42 -30.91 -50.64
C GLY A 311 2.00 -30.47 -51.97
#